data_AF-A0A142XD35-F1
#
_entry.id   AF-A0A142XD35-F1
#
_cell.length_a   1.000
_cell.length_b   1.000
_cell.length_c   1.000
_cell.angle_alpha   90.00
_cell.angle_beta   90.00
_cell.angle_gamma   90.00
#
_symmetry.space_group_name_H-M   'P 1'
#
loop_
_entity.id
_entity.type
_entity.pdbx_description
1 polymer ?
#
loop_
_entity_poly.entity_id
_entity_poly.type
_entity_poly.pdbx_seq_one_letter_code
_entity_poly.pdbx_strand_id
1 'polypeptide(L)'
;MGLGEWLQRLLGAPPPPVPQPTRTVPPPVSGQSAATPTALPEGWTDDMTVALPPGRTVAEVVEVVIQAALSGIGDAETERRLSAEFGLSADDAALARDRAFGGLVRAGTRIPENCPSPVKDPVAWESFQRGTRDPALVSRIYPQMFPGS
;
A
#
# COMPACT_ATOMS: atom_id res chain seq x y z
N MET A 1 -59.37 -13.92 -18.11
CA MET A 1 -58.03 -14.17 -17.52
C MET A 1 -57.07 -13.14 -18.10
N GLY A 2 -56.49 -12.30 -17.25
CA GLY A 2 -55.67 -11.16 -17.67
C GLY A 2 -54.17 -11.47 -17.61
N LEU A 3 -53.37 -10.72 -18.38
CA LEU A 3 -51.91 -10.86 -18.51
C LEU A 3 -51.17 -10.86 -17.15
N GLY A 4 -51.75 -10.27 -16.10
CA GLY A 4 -51.18 -10.19 -14.75
C GLY A 4 -51.21 -11.49 -13.94
N GLU A 5 -52.18 -12.39 -14.14
CA GLU A 5 -52.23 -13.66 -13.41
C GLU A 5 -51.20 -14.68 -13.93
N TRP A 6 -50.82 -14.57 -15.21
CA TRP A 6 -49.85 -15.46 -15.83
C TRP A 6 -48.42 -15.17 -15.33
N LEU A 7 -48.11 -13.90 -15.05
CA LEU A 7 -46.81 -13.47 -14.51
C LEU A 7 -46.56 -13.91 -13.05
N GLN A 8 -47.59 -13.92 -12.20
CA GLN A 8 -47.46 -14.37 -10.81
C GLN A 8 -47.15 -15.87 -10.68
N ARG A 9 -47.56 -16.67 -11.67
CA ARG A 9 -47.38 -18.13 -11.67
C ARG A 9 -45.98 -18.56 -12.14
N LEU A 10 -45.26 -17.71 -12.86
CA LEU A 10 -43.91 -17.96 -13.39
C LEU A 10 -42.79 -17.61 -12.41
N LEU A 11 -43.02 -16.65 -11.51
CA LEU A 11 -41.98 -16.10 -10.63
C LEU A 11 -41.95 -16.74 -9.24
N GLY A 12 -42.93 -17.60 -8.91
CA GLY A 12 -43.09 -18.16 -7.57
C GLY A 12 -43.47 -17.08 -6.54
N ALA A 13 -44.11 -17.51 -5.45
CA ALA A 13 -44.33 -16.59 -4.32
C ALA A 13 -42.96 -16.23 -3.72
N PRO A 14 -42.71 -14.95 -3.36
CA PRO A 14 -41.50 -14.59 -2.65
C PRO A 14 -41.42 -15.38 -1.35
N PRO A 15 -40.24 -15.89 -0.97
CA PRO A 15 -40.09 -16.58 0.30
C PRO A 15 -40.47 -15.63 1.45
N PRO A 16 -41.03 -16.15 2.56
CA PRO A 16 -41.34 -15.33 3.71
C PRO A 16 -40.07 -14.64 4.22
N PRO A 17 -40.18 -13.42 4.75
CA PRO A 17 -39.03 -12.72 5.31
C PRO A 17 -38.43 -13.55 6.46
N VAL A 18 -37.13 -13.78 6.40
CA VAL A 18 -36.37 -14.41 7.49
C VAL A 18 -36.50 -13.53 8.74
N PRO A 19 -36.88 -14.06 9.92
CA PRO A 19 -36.93 -13.28 11.14
C PRO A 19 -35.53 -12.76 11.46
N GLN A 20 -35.37 -11.45 11.50
CA GLN A 20 -34.11 -10.83 11.90
C GLN A 20 -33.88 -11.09 13.39
N PRO A 21 -32.66 -11.44 13.83
CA PRO A 21 -32.33 -11.44 15.25
C PRO A 21 -32.55 -10.03 15.79
N THR A 22 -33.30 -9.94 16.89
CA THR A 22 -33.53 -8.70 17.63
C THR A 22 -32.20 -8.01 17.91
N ARG A 23 -32.02 -6.80 17.37
CA ARG A 23 -30.93 -5.90 17.78
C ARG A 23 -31.16 -5.56 19.25
N THR A 24 -30.47 -6.28 20.14
CA THR A 24 -30.25 -5.83 21.51
C THR A 24 -29.43 -4.56 21.42
N VAL A 25 -30.04 -3.41 21.74
CA VAL A 25 -29.32 -2.15 21.91
C VAL A 25 -28.36 -2.34 23.09
N PRO A 26 -27.03 -2.28 22.89
CA PRO A 26 -26.12 -2.29 24.03
C PRO A 26 -26.33 -0.99 24.84
N PRO A 27 -26.20 -1.03 26.17
CA PRO A 27 -26.24 0.18 26.99
C PRO A 27 -25.14 1.15 26.56
N PRO A 28 -25.31 2.47 26.80
CA PRO A 28 -24.28 3.45 26.48
C PRO A 28 -23.00 3.09 27.25
N VAL A 29 -21.95 2.72 26.50
CA VAL A 29 -20.64 2.43 27.06
C VAL A 29 -20.01 3.77 27.44
N SER A 30 -20.25 4.20 28.67
CA SER A 30 -19.42 5.20 29.35
C SER A 30 -18.01 4.63 29.46
N GLY A 31 -17.09 5.15 28.66
CA GLY A 31 -15.70 4.75 28.71
C GLY A 31 -14.99 4.89 27.38
N GLN A 32 -14.65 6.12 27.00
CA GLN A 32 -13.44 6.32 26.21
C GLN A 32 -12.25 5.90 27.09
N SER A 33 -11.92 4.61 27.07
CA SER A 33 -10.56 4.20 27.39
C SER A 33 -9.73 4.55 26.17
N ALA A 34 -8.89 5.57 26.32
CA ALA A 34 -7.76 5.77 25.43
C ALA A 34 -7.04 4.42 25.28
N ALA A 35 -7.11 3.82 24.09
CA ALA A 35 -6.33 2.63 23.82
C ALA A 35 -4.86 3.03 23.94
N THR A 36 -4.21 2.54 25.00
CA THR A 36 -2.77 2.64 25.17
C THR A 36 -2.13 2.11 23.88
N PRO A 37 -1.24 2.88 23.20
CA PRO A 37 -0.59 2.37 22.01
C PRO A 37 0.14 1.08 22.40
N THR A 38 -0.23 -0.02 21.75
CA THR A 38 0.40 -1.32 21.99
C THR A 38 1.86 -1.18 21.58
N ALA A 39 2.75 -1.14 22.57
CA ALA A 39 4.18 -1.12 22.30
C ALA A 39 4.53 -2.39 21.49
N LEU A 40 5.41 -2.23 20.50
CA LEU A 40 5.89 -3.36 19.70
C LEU A 40 6.49 -4.44 20.62
N PRO A 41 6.29 -5.73 20.35
CA PRO A 41 6.90 -6.80 21.13
C PRO A 41 8.42 -6.62 21.23
N GLU A 42 8.99 -7.05 22.34
CA GLU A 42 10.44 -6.98 22.56
C GLU A 42 11.19 -7.71 21.44
N GLY A 43 12.12 -7.01 20.78
CA GLY A 43 12.85 -7.50 19.61
C GLY A 43 12.24 -7.17 18.23
N TRP A 44 11.05 -6.56 18.18
CA TRP A 44 10.44 -6.08 16.93
C TRP A 44 10.83 -4.62 16.70
N THR A 45 11.40 -4.34 15.53
CA THR A 45 11.67 -2.97 15.09
C THR A 45 10.72 -2.60 13.95
N ASP A 46 10.18 -1.38 13.98
CA ASP A 46 9.50 -0.77 12.85
C ASP A 46 10.44 0.13 12.02
N ASP A 47 11.72 0.10 12.35
CA ASP A 47 12.79 0.76 11.61
C ASP A 47 13.06 -0.01 10.32
N MET A 48 12.75 0.61 9.19
CA MET A 48 13.01 0.12 7.84
C MET A 48 14.09 0.97 7.16
N THR A 49 15.00 1.56 7.93
CA THR A 49 16.15 2.29 7.39
C THR A 49 17.16 1.33 6.73
N VAL A 50 17.84 1.85 5.72
CA VAL A 50 18.95 1.18 5.04
C VAL A 50 20.20 2.04 5.23
N ALA A 51 21.27 1.43 5.72
CA ALA A 51 22.54 2.13 5.93
C ALA A 51 23.19 2.44 4.57
N LEU A 52 23.55 3.71 4.35
CA LEU A 52 24.20 4.16 3.12
C LEU A 52 25.66 4.56 3.38
N PRO A 53 26.57 4.33 2.41
CA PRO A 53 27.92 4.86 2.48
C PRO A 53 27.93 6.39 2.58
N PRO A 54 28.97 6.98 3.19
CA PRO A 54 29.13 8.44 3.22
C PRO A 54 29.04 9.05 1.81
N GLY A 55 28.26 10.11 1.68
CA GLY A 55 28.06 10.81 0.42
C GLY A 55 27.00 10.21 -0.51
N ARG A 56 26.41 9.06 -0.16
CA ARG A 56 25.23 8.51 -0.84
C ARG A 56 23.94 8.93 -0.15
N THR A 57 22.86 8.95 -0.92
CA THR A 57 21.55 9.45 -0.48
C THR A 57 20.44 8.46 -0.81
N VAL A 58 19.36 8.52 -0.02
CA VAL A 58 18.12 7.77 -0.27
C VAL A 58 17.51 8.15 -1.63
N ALA A 59 17.65 9.41 -2.03
CA ALA A 59 17.17 9.89 -3.32
C ALA A 59 17.86 9.19 -4.50
N GLU A 60 19.17 8.92 -4.43
CA GLU A 60 19.88 8.15 -5.46
C GLU A 60 19.42 6.68 -5.50
N VAL A 61 19.22 6.05 -4.34
CA VAL A 61 18.70 4.68 -4.25
C VAL A 61 17.33 4.57 -4.93
N VAL A 62 16.41 5.48 -4.59
CA VAL A 62 15.08 5.54 -5.19
C VAL A 62 15.15 5.81 -6.68
N GLU A 63 16.06 6.67 -7.14
CA GLU A 63 16.28 6.91 -8.58
C GLU A 63 16.66 5.63 -9.31
N VAL A 64 17.62 4.86 -8.80
CA VAL A 64 18.04 3.59 -9.41
C VAL A 64 16.88 2.61 -9.54
N VAL A 65 16.07 2.47 -8.49
CA VAL A 65 14.89 1.56 -8.53
C VAL A 65 13.86 2.04 -9.55
N ILE A 66 13.55 3.34 -9.58
CA ILE A 66 12.59 3.91 -10.52
C ILE A 66 13.07 3.73 -11.96
N GLN A 67 14.31 4.06 -12.26
CA GLN A 67 14.87 3.92 -13.61
C GLN A 67 14.91 2.47 -14.06
N ALA A 68 15.24 1.55 -13.14
CA ALA A 68 15.20 0.12 -13.42
C ALA A 68 13.78 -0.34 -13.79
N ALA A 69 12.77 0.07 -13.01
CA ALA A 69 11.38 -0.25 -13.29
C ALA A 69 10.89 0.31 -14.64
N LEU A 70 11.19 1.57 -14.92
CA LEU A 70 10.86 2.22 -16.20
C LEU A 70 11.55 1.55 -17.40
N SER A 71 12.72 0.96 -17.18
CA SER A 71 13.49 0.24 -18.20
C SER A 71 13.12 -1.26 -18.31
N GLY A 72 12.14 -1.73 -17.53
CA GLY A 72 11.75 -3.15 -17.51
C GLY A 72 12.82 -4.08 -16.94
N ILE A 73 13.74 -3.55 -16.12
CA ILE A 73 14.79 -4.34 -15.47
C ILE A 73 14.17 -5.16 -14.33
N GLY A 74 14.50 -6.45 -14.32
CA GLY A 74 14.00 -7.37 -13.32
C GLY A 74 14.57 -7.11 -11.92
N ASP A 75 13.74 -7.42 -10.94
CA ASP A 75 13.98 -7.36 -9.50
C ASP A 75 15.38 -7.76 -9.03
N ALA A 76 15.86 -8.95 -9.41
CA ALA A 76 17.17 -9.45 -9.00
C ALA A 76 18.35 -8.67 -9.62
N GLU A 77 18.16 -8.10 -10.81
CA GLU A 77 19.19 -7.25 -11.43
C GLU A 77 19.22 -5.86 -10.78
N THR A 78 18.05 -5.31 -10.44
CA THR A 78 17.95 -4.06 -9.68
C THR A 78 18.63 -4.19 -8.31
N GLU A 79 18.38 -5.28 -7.58
CA GLU A 79 19.05 -5.56 -6.30
C GLU A 79 20.58 -5.65 -6.47
N ARG A 80 21.07 -6.36 -7.49
CA ARG A 80 22.52 -6.45 -7.77
C ARG A 80 23.15 -5.08 -8.01
N ARG A 81 22.47 -4.20 -8.75
CA ARG A 81 22.94 -2.83 -8.98
C ARG A 81 22.97 -2.02 -7.70
N LEU A 82 21.94 -2.12 -6.87
CA LEU A 82 21.91 -1.47 -5.56
C LEU A 82 23.07 -1.93 -4.67
N SER A 83 23.32 -3.24 -4.60
CA SER A 83 24.49 -3.78 -3.89
C SER A 83 25.81 -3.26 -4.46
N ALA A 84 25.97 -3.22 -5.78
CA ALA A 84 27.21 -2.80 -6.42
C ALA A 84 27.49 -1.29 -6.27
N GLU A 85 26.46 -0.45 -6.40
CA GLU A 85 26.61 1.02 -6.43
C GLU A 85 26.61 1.66 -5.04
N PHE A 86 25.91 1.05 -4.08
CA PHE A 86 25.71 1.57 -2.72
C PHE A 86 26.29 0.67 -1.64
N GLY A 87 26.91 -0.47 -2.00
CA GLY A 87 27.49 -1.39 -1.01
C GLY A 87 26.45 -2.06 -0.11
N LEU A 88 25.18 -2.13 -0.55
CA LEU A 88 24.12 -2.75 0.23
C LEU A 88 24.29 -4.27 0.30
N SER A 89 23.97 -4.84 1.47
CA SER A 89 23.76 -6.28 1.58
C SER A 89 22.61 -6.73 0.66
N ALA A 90 22.51 -8.03 0.39
CA ALA A 90 21.41 -8.55 -0.42
C ALA A 90 20.04 -8.24 0.21
N ASP A 91 19.95 -8.38 1.53
CA ASP A 91 18.72 -8.11 2.29
C ASP A 91 18.37 -6.61 2.26
N ASP A 92 19.37 -5.74 2.42
CA ASP A 92 19.16 -4.29 2.35
C ASP A 92 18.80 -3.82 0.94
N ALA A 93 19.38 -4.43 -0.10
CA ALA A 93 19.04 -4.12 -1.49
C ALA A 93 17.60 -4.54 -1.81
N ALA A 94 17.19 -5.74 -1.35
CA ALA A 94 15.82 -6.22 -1.47
C ALA A 94 14.85 -5.32 -0.71
N LEU A 95 15.20 -4.93 0.52
CA LEU A 95 14.41 -4.02 1.35
C LEU A 95 14.28 -2.65 0.67
N ALA A 96 15.37 -2.04 0.22
CA ALA A 96 15.35 -0.75 -0.47
C ALA A 96 14.44 -0.77 -1.71
N ARG A 97 14.53 -1.82 -2.54
CA ARG A 97 13.64 -1.99 -3.70
C ARG A 97 12.18 -2.10 -3.26
N ASP A 98 11.88 -2.97 -2.31
CA ASP A 98 10.51 -3.15 -1.79
C ASP A 98 9.94 -1.84 -1.23
N ARG A 99 10.72 -1.14 -0.39
CA ARG A 99 10.30 0.14 0.19
C ARG A 99 10.04 1.20 -0.89
N ALA A 100 10.90 1.30 -1.90
CA ALA A 100 10.72 2.23 -3.00
C ALA A 100 9.42 1.96 -3.78
N PHE A 101 9.13 0.70 -4.13
CA PHE A 101 7.88 0.33 -4.79
C PHE A 101 6.65 0.55 -3.90
N GLY A 102 6.75 0.18 -2.61
CA GLY A 102 5.70 0.44 -1.62
C GLY A 102 5.35 1.92 -1.51
N GLY A 103 6.35 2.81 -1.59
CA GLY A 103 6.14 4.27 -1.64
C GLY A 103 5.33 4.72 -2.85
N LEU A 104 5.67 4.23 -4.06
CA LEU A 104 4.94 4.55 -5.29
C LEU A 104 3.49 4.06 -5.25
N VAL A 105 3.26 2.83 -4.77
CA VAL A 105 1.92 2.26 -4.65
C VAL A 105 1.06 3.10 -3.71
N ARG A 106 1.59 3.46 -2.53
CA ARG A 106 0.90 4.33 -1.56
C ARG A 106 0.61 5.72 -2.14
N ALA A 107 1.53 6.29 -2.94
CA ALA A 107 1.28 7.55 -3.63
C ALA A 107 0.15 7.42 -4.65
N GLY A 108 0.07 6.28 -5.34
CA GLY A 108 -0.99 5.97 -6.30
C GLY A 108 -2.39 5.96 -5.69
N THR A 109 -2.54 5.58 -4.42
CA THR A 109 -3.84 5.58 -3.74
C THR A 109 -4.36 6.97 -3.40
N ARG A 110 -3.50 8.01 -3.38
CA ARG A 110 -3.84 9.40 -3.00
C ARG A 110 -4.52 9.55 -1.63
N ILE A 111 -4.21 8.64 -0.70
CA ILE A 111 -4.71 8.66 0.68
C ILE A 111 -3.59 9.26 1.54
N PRO A 112 -3.78 10.45 2.15
CA PRO A 112 -2.74 11.10 2.96
C PRO A 112 -2.24 10.25 4.14
N GLU A 113 -3.12 9.44 4.72
CA GLU A 113 -2.83 8.55 5.84
C GLU A 113 -1.83 7.43 5.47
N ASN A 114 -1.63 7.17 4.17
CA ASN A 114 -0.65 6.21 3.69
C ASN A 114 0.76 6.81 3.56
N CYS A 115 0.97 8.09 3.90
CA CYS A 115 2.28 8.73 3.83
C CYS A 115 3.29 8.00 4.76
N PRO A 116 4.40 7.46 4.23
CA PRO A 116 5.41 6.79 5.06
C PRO A 116 6.09 7.77 6.02
N SER A 117 6.69 7.26 7.10
CA SER A 117 7.50 8.09 8.00
C SER A 117 8.85 8.42 7.34
N PRO A 118 9.27 9.69 7.23
CA PRO A 118 10.59 10.04 6.71
C PRO A 118 11.75 9.58 7.60
N VAL A 119 11.48 9.27 8.87
CA VAL A 119 12.50 8.81 9.83
C VAL A 119 12.58 7.29 9.84
N LYS A 120 11.43 6.59 9.87
CA LYS A 120 11.39 5.12 10.01
C LYS A 120 11.43 4.38 8.68
N ASP A 121 11.02 5.03 7.59
CA ASP A 121 10.96 4.43 6.25
C ASP A 121 11.34 5.49 5.20
N PRO A 122 12.59 6.00 5.25
CA PRO A 122 13.00 7.12 4.41
C PRO A 122 12.92 6.79 2.91
N VAL A 123 13.18 5.53 2.53
CA VAL A 123 13.14 5.07 1.13
C VAL A 123 11.71 5.12 0.60
N ALA A 124 10.73 4.57 1.33
CA ALA A 124 9.35 4.65 0.88
C ALA A 124 8.83 6.09 0.93
N TRP A 125 9.22 6.89 1.92
CA TRP A 125 8.81 8.30 2.00
C TRP A 125 9.30 9.08 0.78
N GLU A 126 10.58 9.00 0.42
CA GLU A 126 11.15 9.70 -0.74
C GLU A 126 10.44 9.27 -2.03
N SER A 127 10.23 7.95 -2.21
CA SER A 127 9.52 7.41 -3.36
C SER A 127 8.05 7.85 -3.41
N PHE A 128 7.36 7.89 -2.26
CA PHE A 128 6.01 8.43 -2.13
C PHE A 128 5.95 9.89 -2.58
N GLN A 129 6.88 10.75 -2.10
CA GLN A 129 6.93 12.15 -2.51
C GLN A 129 7.08 12.33 -4.02
N ARG A 130 7.89 11.47 -4.67
CA ARG A 130 8.04 11.48 -6.13
C ARG A 130 6.77 11.06 -6.85
N GLY A 131 6.15 9.96 -6.44
CA GLY A 131 4.89 9.50 -7.03
C GLY A 131 3.74 10.49 -6.83
N THR A 132 3.70 11.20 -5.69
CA THR A 132 2.71 12.26 -5.45
C THR A 132 2.96 13.48 -6.33
N ARG A 133 4.23 13.86 -6.57
CA ARG A 133 4.60 15.00 -7.44
C ARG A 133 4.41 14.71 -8.93
N ASP A 134 4.67 13.48 -9.35
CA ASP A 134 4.49 13.03 -10.74
C ASP A 134 3.57 11.79 -10.78
N PRO A 135 2.24 11.97 -10.83
CA PRO A 135 1.32 10.84 -10.96
C PRO A 135 1.53 10.01 -12.23
N ALA A 136 2.04 10.61 -13.32
CA ALA A 136 2.32 9.90 -14.56
C ALA A 136 3.50 8.93 -14.43
N LEU A 137 4.42 9.17 -13.48
CA LEU A 137 5.42 8.16 -13.10
C LEU A 137 4.74 6.90 -12.57
N VAL A 138 3.78 7.06 -11.65
CA VAL A 138 3.08 5.92 -11.04
C VAL A 138 2.27 5.17 -12.10
N SER A 139 1.57 5.87 -13.00
CA SER A 139 0.84 5.23 -14.11
C SER A 139 1.73 4.47 -15.09
N ARG A 140 2.97 4.93 -15.33
CA ARG A 140 3.92 4.22 -16.21
C ARG A 140 4.42 2.91 -15.60
N ILE A 141 4.65 2.89 -14.29
CA ILE A 141 5.15 1.71 -13.57
C ILE A 141 4.00 0.76 -13.20
N TYR A 142 2.83 1.30 -12.86
CA TYR A 142 1.64 0.57 -12.43
C TYR A 142 0.39 1.02 -13.20
N PRO A 143 0.30 0.74 -14.51
CA PRO A 143 -0.82 1.19 -15.34
C PRO A 143 -2.18 0.68 -14.86
N GLN A 144 -2.22 -0.48 -14.21
CA GLN A 144 -3.43 -1.07 -13.64
C GLN A 144 -4.05 -0.26 -12.50
N MET A 145 -3.28 0.62 -11.84
CA MET A 145 -3.82 1.48 -10.77
C MET A 145 -4.61 2.67 -11.33
N PHE A 146 -4.47 2.97 -12.63
CA PHE A 146 -5.14 4.09 -13.29
C PHE A 146 -5.80 3.64 -14.61
N PRO A 147 -6.87 2.82 -14.55
CA PRO A 147 -7.57 2.43 -15.76
C PRO A 147 -8.23 3.64 -16.42
N GLY A 148 -7.76 4.03 -17.61
CA GLY A 148 -8.36 5.07 -18.45
C GLY A 148 -7.68 6.45 -18.43
N SER A 149 -6.49 6.58 -17.82
CA SER A 149 -5.63 7.77 -17.93
C SER A 149 -4.74 7.76 -19.16
#